data_AF-A0A223MFR2-F1
#
_entry.id   AF-A0A223MFR2-F1
#
_cell.length_a   1.000
_cell.length_b   1.000
_cell.length_c   1.000
_cell.angle_alpha   90.00
_cell.angle_beta   90.00
_cell.angle_gamma   90.00
#
_symmetry.space_group_name_H-M   'P 1'
#
loop_
_entity.id
_entity.type
_entity.pdbx_description
1 polymer ?
#
loop_
_entity_poly.entity_id
_entity_poly.type
_entity_poly.pdbx_seq_one_letter_code
_entity_poly.pdbx_strand_id
1 'polypeptide(L)'
;MNNWTEALGEEKQQPYFQHILQQVHQERMNGVTVFPPQKEVFSAFALTEFKDVKVVILGQDPYHGPNQAHGLAFSVKPPVAPPPSLVNMYKELAQDVEGFQIPNHGYLVDWAKQGVLLLNTVLTVRQGQAHSHANFGWEIFTDKVIAQLNQHRENLVFLLWGSHAQKKGQFIDRSRHCVLTAPHPSPLSAYRGFFGCKHFSKTNRYLLSKGIAPINWQLRLEIDY
;
A
#
# COMPACT_ATOMS: atom_id res chain seq x y z
N MET A 1 -9.54 19.74 3.89
CA MET A 1 -8.74 18.72 4.59
C MET A 1 -7.43 18.55 3.84
N ASN A 2 -6.32 18.95 4.46
CA ASN A 2 -5.03 19.10 3.78
C ASN A 2 -3.98 18.06 4.22
N ASN A 3 -4.10 17.51 5.42
CA ASN A 3 -3.12 16.58 5.98
C ASN A 3 -3.79 15.42 6.75
N TRP A 4 -3.01 14.39 7.06
CA TRP A 4 -3.48 13.21 7.80
C TRP A 4 -3.92 13.50 9.24
N THR A 5 -3.40 14.57 9.86
CA THR A 5 -3.82 14.97 11.21
C THR A 5 -5.24 15.51 11.19
N GLU A 6 -5.62 16.32 10.21
CA GLU A 6 -7.00 16.76 10.01
C GLU A 6 -7.92 15.58 9.66
N ALA A 7 -7.45 14.63 8.86
CA ALA A 7 -8.24 13.49 8.40
C ALA A 7 -8.49 12.42 9.47
N LEU A 8 -7.50 12.16 10.32
CA LEU A 8 -7.45 10.99 11.21
C LEU A 8 -7.16 11.36 12.66
N GLY A 9 -7.06 12.65 13.01
CA GLY A 9 -6.73 13.09 14.37
C GLY A 9 -7.70 12.56 15.41
N GLU A 10 -9.01 12.70 15.16
CA GLU A 10 -10.06 12.15 16.02
C GLU A 10 -10.10 10.62 16.00
N GLU A 11 -9.80 10.01 14.85
CA GLU A 11 -9.76 8.55 14.71
C GLU A 11 -8.67 7.94 15.60
N LYS A 12 -7.52 8.61 15.70
CA LYS A 12 -6.43 8.19 16.57
C LYS A 12 -6.80 8.25 18.06
N GLN A 13 -7.81 9.02 18.46
CA GLN A 13 -8.27 9.08 19.85
C GLN A 13 -9.30 7.99 20.19
N GLN A 14 -9.78 7.23 19.20
CA GLN A 14 -10.80 6.21 19.44
C GLN A 14 -10.24 5.06 20.29
N PRO A 15 -11.06 4.48 21.19
CA PRO A 15 -10.61 3.40 22.09
C PRO A 15 -9.99 2.20 21.36
N TYR A 16 -10.56 1.82 20.22
CA TYR A 16 -10.03 0.69 19.43
C TYR A 16 -8.61 0.97 18.91
N PHE A 17 -8.33 2.22 18.48
CA PHE A 17 -7.02 2.58 17.95
C PHE A 17 -5.96 2.61 19.06
N GLN A 18 -6.32 3.15 20.23
CA GLN A 18 -5.45 3.11 21.41
C GLN A 18 -5.16 1.68 21.85
N HIS A 19 -6.17 0.80 21.80
CA HIS A 19 -6.01 -0.62 22.10
C HIS A 19 -5.03 -1.31 21.15
N ILE A 20 -5.13 -1.06 19.84
CA ILE A 20 -4.18 -1.58 18.85
C ILE A 20 -2.75 -1.24 19.23
N LEU A 21 -2.47 0.05 19.52
CA LEU A 21 -1.12 0.51 19.85
C LEU A 21 -0.62 -0.11 21.15
N GLN A 22 -1.48 -0.22 22.16
CA GLN A 22 -1.15 -0.85 23.43
C GLN A 22 -0.82 -2.34 23.25
N GLN A 23 -1.61 -3.09 22.48
CA GLN A 23 -1.35 -4.51 22.23
C GLN A 23 -0.02 -4.73 21.51
N VAL A 24 0.24 -3.97 20.43
CA VAL A 24 1.52 -4.05 19.70
C VAL A 24 2.69 -3.66 20.60
N HIS A 25 2.54 -2.65 21.45
CA HIS A 25 3.57 -2.25 22.39
C HIS A 25 3.84 -3.35 23.43
N GLN A 26 2.80 -3.95 23.99
CA GLN A 26 2.91 -5.04 24.95
C GLN A 26 3.62 -6.26 24.35
N GLU A 27 3.32 -6.62 23.10
CA GLU A 27 4.02 -7.69 22.41
C GLU A 27 5.52 -7.44 22.32
N ARG A 28 5.90 -6.23 21.90
CA ARG A 28 7.32 -5.84 21.81
C ARG A 28 8.00 -5.89 23.18
N MET A 29 7.31 -5.44 24.22
CA MET A 29 7.83 -5.49 25.60
C MET A 29 7.99 -6.91 26.13
N ASN A 30 7.12 -7.83 25.69
CA ASN A 30 7.20 -9.25 26.02
C ASN A 30 8.25 -10.01 25.17
N GLY A 31 9.08 -9.31 24.40
CA GLY A 31 10.14 -9.91 23.58
C GLY A 31 9.66 -10.49 22.25
N VAL A 32 8.40 -10.28 21.86
CA VAL A 32 7.89 -10.70 20.55
C VAL A 32 8.44 -9.75 19.48
N THR A 33 9.09 -10.32 18.46
CA THR A 33 9.54 -9.53 17.31
C THR A 33 8.35 -9.20 16.41
N VAL A 34 8.02 -7.91 16.31
CA VAL A 34 6.92 -7.38 15.48
C VAL A 34 7.49 -6.48 14.37
N PHE A 35 7.03 -6.69 13.13
CA PHE A 35 7.36 -5.89 11.96
C PHE A 35 6.19 -5.00 11.51
N PRO A 36 6.48 -3.87 10.85
CA PRO A 36 7.81 -3.25 10.73
C PRO A 36 8.28 -2.68 12.08
N PRO A 37 9.51 -2.12 12.20
CA PRO A 37 9.91 -1.35 13.38
C PRO A 37 8.90 -0.25 13.71
N GLN A 38 8.75 0.09 15.00
CA GLN A 38 7.72 1.04 15.47
C GLN A 38 7.72 2.38 14.72
N LYS A 39 8.90 2.93 14.43
CA LYS A 39 9.07 4.20 13.70
C LYS A 39 8.59 4.14 12.24
N GLU A 40 8.35 2.95 11.70
CA GLU A 40 8.02 2.70 10.30
C GLU A 40 6.58 2.21 10.12
N VAL A 41 5.80 2.03 11.20
CA VAL A 41 4.41 1.55 11.10
C VAL A 41 3.55 2.46 10.23
N PHE A 42 3.81 3.77 10.26
CA PHE A 42 3.04 4.79 9.54
C PHE A 42 3.82 5.43 8.37
N SER A 43 4.85 4.78 7.83
CA SER A 43 5.68 5.32 6.74
C SER A 43 4.86 5.73 5.50
N ALA A 44 3.81 4.98 5.15
CA ALA A 44 2.94 5.30 4.02
C ALA A 44 2.34 6.71 4.12
N PHE A 45 1.90 7.10 5.31
CA PHE A 45 1.30 8.41 5.60
C PHE A 45 2.36 9.51 5.62
N ALA A 46 3.56 9.22 6.15
CA ALA A 46 4.66 10.17 6.20
C ALA A 46 5.25 10.48 4.82
N LEU A 47 5.25 9.51 3.91
CA LEU A 47 5.77 9.65 2.55
C LEU A 47 4.75 10.18 1.55
N THR A 48 3.45 10.06 1.86
CA THR A 48 2.35 10.46 0.98
C THR A 48 1.32 11.23 1.79
N GLU A 49 1.42 12.56 1.83
CA GLU A 49 0.48 13.39 2.60
C GLU A 49 -0.95 13.32 2.03
N PHE A 50 -1.96 13.54 2.89
CA PHE A 50 -3.37 13.37 2.57
C PHE A 50 -3.79 14.04 1.27
N LYS A 51 -3.34 15.28 1.03
CA LYS A 51 -3.64 16.07 -0.19
C LYS A 51 -2.84 15.65 -1.42
N ASP A 52 -1.75 14.92 -1.24
CA ASP A 52 -0.83 14.54 -2.32
C ASP A 52 -1.13 13.14 -2.86
N VAL A 53 -2.02 12.38 -2.19
CA VAL A 53 -2.51 11.09 -2.69
C VAL A 53 -3.15 11.27 -4.07
N LYS A 54 -2.69 10.45 -5.02
CA LYS A 54 -3.21 10.29 -6.39
C LYS A 54 -3.67 8.85 -6.65
N VAL A 55 -2.91 7.89 -6.12
CA VAL A 55 -3.14 6.45 -6.31
C VAL A 55 -3.11 5.77 -4.95
N VAL A 56 -4.01 4.82 -4.72
CA VAL A 56 -4.04 3.97 -3.54
C VAL A 56 -3.86 2.52 -3.99
N ILE A 57 -2.85 1.84 -3.46
CA ILE A 57 -2.62 0.41 -3.68
C ILE A 57 -2.74 -0.30 -2.34
N LEU A 58 -3.68 -1.24 -2.26
CA LEU A 58 -3.93 -1.98 -1.02
C LEU A 58 -3.15 -3.29 -0.99
N GLY A 59 -2.32 -3.46 0.04
CA GLY A 59 -1.79 -4.75 0.47
C GLY A 59 -2.58 -5.30 1.67
N GLN A 60 -2.29 -6.52 2.09
CA GLN A 60 -2.98 -7.15 3.22
C GLN A 60 -2.20 -6.92 4.52
N ASP A 61 -1.06 -7.57 4.67
CA ASP A 61 -0.20 -7.49 5.85
C ASP A 61 1.23 -7.07 5.47
N PRO A 62 2.04 -6.55 6.41
CA PRO A 62 3.45 -6.36 6.19
C PRO A 62 4.15 -7.70 5.94
N TYR A 63 5.29 -7.66 5.25
CA TYR A 63 6.19 -8.80 5.23
C TYR A 63 6.67 -9.16 6.64
N HIS A 64 6.66 -10.46 6.95
CA HIS A 64 6.92 -11.00 8.29
C HIS A 64 8.35 -11.53 8.48
N GLY A 65 9.24 -11.34 7.50
CA GLY A 65 10.66 -11.68 7.60
C GLY A 65 11.52 -10.50 8.07
N PRO A 66 12.70 -10.79 8.64
CA PRO A 66 13.62 -9.76 9.13
C PRO A 66 14.04 -8.80 8.01
N ASN A 67 14.08 -7.51 8.34
CA ASN A 67 14.49 -6.41 7.45
C ASN A 67 13.67 -6.27 6.14
N GLN A 68 12.53 -6.94 6.01
CA GLN A 68 11.69 -6.83 4.80
C GLN A 68 10.78 -5.60 4.87
N ALA A 69 9.80 -5.61 5.79
CA ALA A 69 8.79 -4.57 5.87
C ALA A 69 9.34 -3.24 6.42
N HIS A 70 8.88 -2.13 5.84
CA HIS A 70 9.19 -0.77 6.29
C HIS A 70 8.00 0.20 6.20
N GLY A 71 6.78 -0.34 6.30
CA GLY A 71 5.55 0.46 6.39
C GLY A 71 4.90 0.83 5.06
N LEU A 72 5.33 0.22 3.95
CA LEU A 72 4.73 0.37 2.62
C LEU A 72 4.31 -0.99 2.10
N ALA A 73 3.07 -1.10 1.61
CA ALA A 73 2.58 -2.31 0.94
C ALA A 73 3.50 -2.68 -0.24
N PHE A 74 3.72 -3.99 -0.45
CA PHE A 74 4.57 -4.59 -1.50
C PHE A 74 6.06 -4.22 -1.49
N SER A 75 6.47 -3.20 -0.75
CA SER A 75 7.83 -2.66 -0.72
C SER A 75 8.70 -3.40 0.29
N VAL A 76 9.97 -3.64 -0.05
CA VAL A 76 10.98 -4.17 0.87
C VAL A 76 12.21 -3.26 0.93
N LYS A 77 12.93 -3.28 2.05
CA LYS A 77 14.17 -2.52 2.18
C LYS A 77 15.31 -3.15 1.37
N PRO A 78 16.19 -2.35 0.76
CA PRO A 78 17.47 -2.83 0.26
C PRO A 78 18.29 -3.47 1.41
N PRO A 79 19.07 -4.55 1.18
CA PRO A 79 19.26 -5.29 -0.06
C PRO A 79 18.29 -6.48 -0.24
N VAL A 80 17.15 -6.50 0.45
CA VAL A 80 16.19 -7.60 0.34
C VAL A 80 15.70 -7.72 -1.11
N ALA A 81 15.82 -8.92 -1.66
CA ALA A 81 15.33 -9.23 -2.99
C ALA A 81 13.81 -8.99 -3.10
N PRO A 82 13.31 -8.52 -4.26
CA PRO A 82 11.89 -8.36 -4.50
C PRO A 82 11.09 -9.65 -4.18
N PRO A 83 10.06 -9.58 -3.33
CA PRO A 83 9.22 -10.75 -3.06
C PRO A 83 8.42 -11.18 -4.30
N PRO A 84 7.90 -12.42 -4.36
CA PRO A 84 7.26 -12.97 -5.56
C PRO A 84 6.12 -12.11 -6.12
N SER A 85 5.30 -11.50 -5.26
CA SER A 85 4.25 -10.58 -5.69
C SER A 85 4.80 -9.33 -6.38
N LEU A 86 5.88 -8.73 -5.83
CA LEU A 86 6.51 -7.56 -6.44
C LEU A 86 7.21 -7.90 -7.75
N VAL A 87 7.84 -9.08 -7.85
CA VAL A 87 8.39 -9.58 -9.12
C VAL A 87 7.31 -9.66 -10.19
N ASN A 88 6.12 -10.14 -9.85
CA ASN A 88 5.00 -10.19 -10.80
C ASN A 88 4.47 -8.79 -11.14
N MET A 89 4.46 -7.84 -10.21
CA MET A 89 4.16 -6.43 -10.51
C MET A 89 5.17 -5.85 -11.50
N TYR A 90 6.46 -6.11 -11.34
CA TYR A 90 7.49 -5.67 -12.28
C TYR A 90 7.37 -6.32 -13.66
N LYS A 91 7.00 -7.61 -13.73
CA LYS A 91 6.71 -8.28 -15.00
C LYS A 91 5.52 -7.65 -15.72
N GLU A 92 4.44 -7.32 -15.00
CA GLU A 92 3.30 -6.61 -15.59
C GLU A 92 3.71 -5.20 -16.05
N LEU A 93 4.46 -4.46 -15.23
CA LEU A 93 4.99 -3.14 -15.61
C LEU A 93 5.83 -3.18 -16.89
N ALA A 94 6.71 -4.16 -17.03
CA ALA A 94 7.55 -4.33 -18.22
C ALA A 94 6.74 -4.61 -19.50
N GLN A 95 5.52 -5.15 -19.37
CA GLN A 95 4.61 -5.39 -20.49
C GLN A 95 3.62 -4.23 -20.71
N ASP A 96 3.33 -3.45 -19.68
CA ASP A 96 2.29 -2.40 -19.68
C ASP A 96 2.84 -0.99 -19.95
N VAL A 97 4.04 -0.69 -19.45
CA VAL A 97 4.66 0.63 -19.52
C VAL A 97 5.87 0.57 -20.44
N GLU A 98 5.78 1.27 -21.57
CA GLU A 98 6.85 1.33 -22.56
C GLU A 98 8.15 1.85 -21.93
N GLY A 99 9.26 1.14 -22.19
CA GLY A 99 10.58 1.49 -21.67
C GLY A 99 10.82 1.13 -20.20
N PHE A 100 9.85 0.54 -19.49
CA PHE A 100 10.06 0.11 -18.11
C PHE A 100 11.12 -1.00 -18.01
N GLN A 101 12.11 -0.77 -17.16
CA GLN A 101 13.18 -1.71 -16.85
C GLN A 101 13.02 -2.20 -15.41
N ILE A 102 13.09 -3.52 -15.24
CA ILE A 102 12.93 -4.17 -13.94
C ILE A 102 14.14 -3.83 -13.06
N PRO A 103 13.97 -3.16 -11.91
CA PRO A 103 15.06 -2.86 -10.99
C PRO A 103 15.51 -4.12 -10.22
N ASN A 104 16.73 -4.10 -9.68
CA ASN A 104 17.28 -5.22 -8.91
C ASN A 104 16.88 -5.21 -7.42
N HIS A 105 16.01 -4.29 -7.01
CA HIS A 105 15.60 -4.09 -5.62
C HIS A 105 14.08 -3.98 -5.47
N GLY A 106 13.55 -4.14 -4.26
CA GLY A 106 12.12 -4.01 -3.98
C GLY A 106 11.67 -2.72 -3.29
N TYR A 107 12.50 -1.66 -3.30
CA TYR A 107 12.25 -0.42 -2.59
C TYR A 107 11.42 0.59 -3.39
N LEU A 108 10.17 0.78 -2.97
CA LEU A 108 9.14 1.55 -3.69
C LEU A 108 8.93 2.99 -3.17
N VAL A 109 9.88 3.55 -2.42
CA VAL A 109 9.70 4.90 -1.81
C VAL A 109 9.50 5.99 -2.86
N ASP A 110 10.13 5.87 -4.02
CA ASP A 110 9.97 6.85 -5.09
C ASP A 110 8.55 6.86 -5.68
N TRP A 111 7.79 5.76 -5.57
CA TRP A 111 6.36 5.78 -5.89
C TRP A 111 5.56 6.55 -4.83
N ALA A 112 5.84 6.30 -3.54
CA ALA A 112 5.14 6.97 -2.44
C ALA A 112 5.29 8.50 -2.52
N LYS A 113 6.51 8.98 -2.74
CA LYS A 113 6.82 10.43 -2.91
C LYS A 113 6.07 11.09 -4.07
N GLN A 114 5.57 10.32 -5.04
CA GLN A 114 4.81 10.83 -6.19
C GLN A 114 3.29 10.91 -5.96
N GLY A 115 2.81 10.44 -4.81
CA GLY A 115 1.37 10.37 -4.50
C GLY A 115 0.79 8.95 -4.48
N VAL A 116 1.61 7.90 -4.48
CA VAL A 116 1.14 6.50 -4.41
C VAL A 116 1.09 6.03 -2.96
N LEU A 117 -0.11 6.04 -2.37
CA LEU A 117 -0.32 5.51 -1.03
C LEU A 117 -0.29 3.98 -1.04
N LEU A 118 0.84 3.40 -0.61
CA LEU A 118 1.07 1.97 -0.48
C LEU A 118 0.60 1.47 0.90
N LEU A 119 -0.71 1.22 1.05
CA LEU A 119 -1.35 0.96 2.34
C LEU A 119 -1.63 -0.53 2.53
N ASN A 120 -1.07 -1.15 3.57
CA ASN A 120 -1.57 -2.46 4.02
C ASN A 120 -2.84 -2.28 4.85
N THR A 121 -3.75 -3.26 4.82
CA THR A 121 -4.97 -3.25 5.65
C THR A 121 -4.68 -3.54 7.11
N VAL A 122 -3.62 -4.32 7.37
CA VAL A 122 -3.05 -4.57 8.70
C VAL A 122 -1.65 -3.95 8.72
N LEU A 123 -1.32 -3.16 9.75
CA LEU A 123 -0.07 -2.36 9.74
C LEU A 123 1.10 -3.00 10.49
N THR A 124 0.87 -4.11 11.21
CA THR A 124 1.91 -4.84 11.95
C THR A 124 1.72 -6.35 11.85
N VAL A 125 2.79 -7.11 12.07
CA VAL A 125 2.77 -8.58 12.03
C VAL A 125 3.90 -9.13 12.90
N ARG A 126 3.72 -10.31 13.50
CA ARG A 126 4.78 -11.01 14.24
C ARG A 126 5.74 -11.68 13.26
N GLN A 127 7.01 -11.80 13.64
CA GLN A 127 8.01 -12.49 12.84
C GLN A 127 7.57 -13.93 12.52
N GLY A 128 7.59 -14.28 11.23
CA GLY A 128 7.26 -15.62 10.75
C GLY A 128 5.77 -16.02 10.85
N GLN A 129 4.88 -15.12 11.27
CA GLN A 129 3.45 -15.43 11.48
C GLN A 129 2.58 -14.48 10.66
N ALA A 130 2.30 -14.82 9.39
CA ALA A 130 1.34 -14.09 8.58
C ALA A 130 -0.04 -14.00 9.29
N HIS A 131 -0.73 -12.87 9.15
CA HIS A 131 -2.06 -12.62 9.75
C HIS A 131 -2.11 -12.61 11.28
N SER A 132 -0.98 -12.60 11.98
CA SER A 132 -0.95 -12.64 13.45
C SER A 132 -1.68 -11.48 14.13
N HIS A 133 -1.77 -10.32 13.48
CA HIS A 133 -2.45 -9.12 14.00
C HIS A 133 -3.74 -8.77 13.25
N ALA A 134 -4.30 -9.69 12.45
CA ALA A 134 -5.53 -9.42 11.71
C ALA A 134 -6.70 -8.99 12.63
N ASN A 135 -6.78 -9.57 13.83
CA ASN A 135 -7.84 -9.30 14.80
C ASN A 135 -7.55 -8.13 15.75
N PHE A 136 -6.46 -7.36 15.55
CA PHE A 136 -6.12 -6.25 16.45
C PHE A 136 -7.03 -5.04 16.24
N GLY A 137 -7.65 -4.93 15.06
CA GLY A 137 -8.49 -3.78 14.68
C GLY A 137 -7.84 -2.83 13.66
N TRP A 138 -6.65 -3.17 13.13
CA TRP A 138 -6.01 -2.38 12.08
C TRP A 138 -6.91 -2.18 10.85
N GLU A 139 -7.76 -3.16 10.54
CA GLU A 139 -8.68 -3.05 9.42
C GLU A 139 -9.71 -1.93 9.62
N ILE A 140 -10.16 -1.69 10.85
CA ILE A 140 -11.07 -0.59 11.20
C ILE A 140 -10.38 0.75 10.91
N PHE A 141 -9.13 0.89 11.35
CA PHE A 141 -8.35 2.11 11.10
C PHE A 141 -8.15 2.34 9.60
N THR A 142 -7.75 1.32 8.86
CA THR A 142 -7.51 1.46 7.42
C THR A 142 -8.80 1.61 6.60
N ASP A 143 -9.94 1.11 7.08
CA ASP A 143 -11.25 1.44 6.53
C ASP A 143 -11.55 2.93 6.67
N LYS A 144 -11.29 3.51 7.84
CA LYS A 144 -11.45 4.96 8.03
C LYS A 144 -10.54 5.76 7.12
N VAL A 145 -9.29 5.35 6.93
CA VAL A 145 -8.35 5.98 5.99
C VAL A 145 -8.95 6.05 4.58
N ILE A 146 -9.46 4.93 4.08
CA ILE A 146 -10.06 4.85 2.74
C ILE A 146 -11.35 5.68 2.69
N ALA A 147 -12.17 5.67 3.74
CA ALA A 147 -13.38 6.48 3.83
C ALA A 147 -13.10 7.98 3.79
N GLN A 148 -12.07 8.45 4.51
CA GLN A 148 -11.66 9.86 4.50
C GLN A 148 -11.18 10.29 3.11
N LEU A 149 -10.38 9.46 2.43
CA LEU A 149 -9.97 9.72 1.05
C LEU A 149 -11.18 9.75 0.10
N ASN A 150 -12.06 8.76 0.20
CA ASN A 150 -13.26 8.65 -0.62
C ASN A 150 -14.21 9.85 -0.44
N GLN A 151 -14.29 10.38 0.79
CA GLN A 151 -15.18 11.49 1.10
C GLN A 151 -14.57 12.85 0.72
N HIS A 152 -13.28 13.07 0.97
CA HIS A 152 -12.67 14.41 0.93
C HIS A 152 -11.62 14.63 -0.17
N ARG A 153 -11.32 13.61 -0.98
CA ARG A 153 -10.51 13.76 -2.19
C ARG A 153 -11.36 13.50 -3.42
N GLU A 154 -10.81 13.78 -4.60
CA GLU A 154 -11.45 13.53 -5.89
C GLU A 154 -10.43 12.99 -6.86
N ASN A 155 -10.90 12.29 -7.91
CA ASN A 155 -10.06 11.84 -9.02
C ASN A 155 -8.87 10.95 -8.59
N LEU A 156 -8.99 10.27 -7.45
CA LEU A 156 -8.06 9.22 -7.04
C LEU A 156 -8.24 7.95 -7.89
N VAL A 157 -7.15 7.19 -8.01
CA VAL A 157 -7.16 5.84 -8.57
C VAL A 157 -6.95 4.82 -7.46
N PHE A 158 -7.85 3.85 -7.32
CA PHE A 158 -7.73 2.74 -6.38
C PHE A 158 -7.40 1.45 -7.15
N LEU A 159 -6.25 0.84 -6.84
CA LEU A 159 -5.83 -0.45 -7.37
C LEU A 159 -6.14 -1.53 -6.34
N LEU A 160 -7.21 -2.29 -6.62
CA LEU A 160 -7.73 -3.31 -5.69
C LEU A 160 -7.42 -4.71 -6.24
N TRP A 161 -6.28 -5.26 -5.79
CA TRP A 161 -5.78 -6.54 -6.25
C TRP A 161 -6.12 -7.68 -5.29
N GLY A 162 -6.91 -8.64 -5.76
CA GLY A 162 -7.40 -9.76 -4.96
C GLY A 162 -8.71 -9.48 -4.21
N SER A 163 -9.36 -10.55 -3.75
CA SER A 163 -10.70 -10.49 -3.13
C SER A 163 -10.74 -9.62 -1.87
N HIS A 164 -9.68 -9.64 -1.06
CA HIS A 164 -9.58 -8.84 0.17
C HIS A 164 -9.64 -7.34 -0.12
N ALA A 165 -8.76 -6.85 -1.00
CA ALA A 165 -8.73 -5.45 -1.41
C ALA A 165 -10.03 -5.03 -2.13
N GLN A 166 -10.58 -5.91 -2.96
CA GLN A 166 -11.85 -5.66 -3.66
C GLN A 166 -13.02 -5.50 -2.68
N LYS A 167 -13.12 -6.38 -1.67
CA LYS A 167 -14.14 -6.29 -0.61
C LYS A 167 -14.00 -4.98 0.16
N LYS A 168 -12.79 -4.63 0.58
CA LYS A 168 -12.52 -3.39 1.31
C LYS A 168 -12.87 -2.14 0.50
N GLY A 169 -12.68 -2.14 -0.82
CA GLY A 169 -13.01 -1.01 -1.69
C GLY A 169 -14.43 -0.99 -2.28
N GLN A 170 -15.37 -1.81 -1.79
CA GLN A 170 -16.73 -1.86 -2.32
C GLN A 170 -17.48 -0.53 -2.14
N PHE A 171 -17.23 0.19 -1.05
CA PHE A 171 -17.93 1.45 -0.74
C PHE A 171 -17.36 2.69 -1.47
N ILE A 172 -16.27 2.53 -2.24
CA ILE A 172 -15.64 3.64 -2.95
C ILE A 172 -16.56 4.17 -4.05
N ASP A 173 -16.78 5.48 -4.08
CA ASP A 173 -17.62 6.16 -5.06
C ASP A 173 -16.92 6.19 -6.43
N ARG A 174 -17.45 5.40 -7.36
CA ARG A 174 -16.92 5.26 -8.73
C ARG A 174 -17.29 6.41 -9.65
N SER A 175 -18.19 7.30 -9.24
CA SER A 175 -18.44 8.56 -9.95
C SER A 175 -17.35 9.59 -9.66
N ARG A 176 -16.75 9.53 -8.47
CA ARG A 176 -15.70 10.44 -7.99
C ARG A 176 -14.27 9.92 -8.24
N HIS A 177 -14.12 8.60 -8.28
CA HIS A 177 -12.81 7.93 -8.32
C HIS A 177 -12.75 6.86 -9.39
N CYS A 178 -11.54 6.57 -9.87
CA CYS A 178 -11.30 5.39 -10.69
C CYS A 178 -11.00 4.19 -9.78
N VAL A 179 -11.74 3.09 -9.95
CA VAL A 179 -11.46 1.83 -9.24
C VAL A 179 -11.11 0.76 -10.26
N LEU A 180 -9.88 0.25 -10.20
CA LEU A 180 -9.38 -0.80 -11.07
C LEU A 180 -9.17 -2.07 -10.25
N THR A 181 -9.82 -3.17 -10.64
CA THR A 181 -9.78 -4.45 -9.94
C THR A 181 -9.10 -5.52 -10.80
N ALA A 182 -8.28 -6.35 -10.16
CA ALA A 182 -7.69 -7.54 -10.78
C ALA A 182 -7.44 -8.61 -9.71
N PRO A 183 -7.14 -9.87 -10.08
CA PRO A 183 -6.54 -10.83 -9.17
C PRO A 183 -5.27 -10.30 -8.51
N HIS A 184 -4.86 -10.89 -7.37
CA HIS A 184 -3.65 -10.48 -6.66
C HIS A 184 -2.39 -10.82 -7.49
N PRO A 185 -1.29 -10.03 -7.42
CA PRO A 185 -0.02 -10.35 -8.06
C PRO A 185 0.71 -11.58 -7.50
N SER A 186 0.13 -12.29 -6.52
CA SER A 186 0.75 -13.49 -5.94
C SER A 186 0.90 -14.57 -7.01
N PRO A 187 1.95 -15.41 -6.98
CA PRO A 187 2.09 -16.56 -7.88
C PRO A 187 0.83 -17.45 -7.93
N LEU A 188 0.06 -17.52 -6.83
CA LEU A 188 -1.18 -18.29 -6.73
C LEU A 188 -2.35 -17.72 -7.57
N SER A 189 -2.23 -16.49 -8.07
CA SER A 189 -3.34 -15.81 -8.75
C SER A 189 -2.94 -14.95 -9.95
N ALA A 190 -1.66 -14.68 -10.17
CA ALA A 190 -1.24 -13.70 -11.16
C ALA A 190 -1.71 -14.05 -12.58
N TYR A 191 -1.63 -15.33 -12.96
CA TYR A 191 -2.08 -15.85 -14.26
C TYR A 191 -3.61 -15.85 -14.44
N ARG A 192 -4.39 -15.64 -13.37
CA ARG A 192 -5.85 -15.58 -13.45
C ARG A 192 -6.38 -14.21 -13.90
N GLY A 193 -5.49 -13.28 -14.26
CA GLY A 193 -5.85 -11.96 -14.79
C GLY A 193 -5.16 -10.76 -14.14
N PHE A 194 -4.16 -10.95 -13.28
CA PHE A 194 -3.27 -9.84 -12.91
C PHE A 194 -2.38 -9.49 -14.09
N PHE A 195 -1.76 -10.50 -14.71
CA PHE A 195 -1.03 -10.31 -15.95
C PHE A 195 -1.99 -9.91 -17.08
N GLY A 196 -1.66 -8.84 -17.79
CA GLY A 196 -2.49 -8.23 -18.82
C GLY A 196 -3.58 -7.29 -18.29
N CYS A 197 -3.65 -7.03 -16.98
CA CYS A 197 -4.62 -6.08 -16.43
C CYS A 197 -4.38 -4.65 -16.91
N LYS A 198 -3.12 -4.30 -17.21
CA LYS A 198 -2.68 -2.99 -17.67
C LYS A 198 -3.01 -1.85 -16.71
N HIS A 199 -2.98 -2.13 -15.41
CA HIS A 199 -3.41 -1.16 -14.39
C HIS A 199 -2.50 0.06 -14.31
N PHE A 200 -1.21 -0.07 -14.62
CA PHE A 200 -0.25 1.04 -14.49
C PHE A 200 -0.46 2.08 -15.60
N SER A 201 -0.64 1.64 -16.85
CA SER A 201 -0.97 2.52 -17.97
C SER A 201 -2.39 3.08 -17.88
N LYS A 202 -3.38 2.27 -17.45
CA LYS A 202 -4.75 2.75 -17.19
C LYS A 202 -4.79 3.82 -16.10
N THR A 203 -4.00 3.65 -15.04
CA THR A 203 -3.84 4.66 -13.98
C THR A 203 -3.36 5.98 -14.56
N ASN A 204 -2.25 5.96 -15.31
CA ASN A 204 -1.71 7.19 -15.90
C ASN A 204 -2.66 7.83 -16.92
N ARG A 205 -3.38 7.03 -17.72
CA ARG A 205 -4.41 7.55 -18.64
C ARG A 205 -5.54 8.27 -17.90
N TYR A 206 -5.98 7.72 -16.77
CA TYR A 206 -7.01 8.37 -15.95
C TYR A 206 -6.49 9.65 -15.30
N LEU A 207 -5.29 9.63 -14.70
CA LEU A 207 -4.69 10.84 -14.11
C LEU A 207 -4.57 11.96 -15.14
N LEU A 208 -4.06 11.65 -16.34
CA LEU A 208 -3.94 12.60 -17.44
C LEU A 208 -5.29 13.18 -17.88
N SER A 209 -6.35 12.37 -17.97
CA SER A 209 -7.69 12.86 -18.34
C SER A 209 -8.30 13.80 -17.29
N LYS A 210 -7.75 13.82 -16.08
CA LYS A 210 -8.13 14.72 -14.98
C LYS A 210 -7.16 15.89 -14.79
N GLY A 211 -6.18 16.05 -15.69
CA GLY A 211 -5.15 17.09 -15.57
C GLY A 211 -4.17 16.85 -14.41
N ILE A 212 -4.09 15.63 -13.90
CA ILE A 212 -3.17 15.24 -12.81
C ILE A 212 -1.91 14.64 -13.43
N ALA A 213 -0.74 15.06 -12.94
CA ALA A 213 0.54 14.51 -13.40
C ALA A 213 0.57 12.97 -13.21
N PRO A 214 0.95 12.21 -14.25
CA PRO A 214 1.03 10.75 -14.18
C PRO A 214 2.11 10.30 -13.19
N ILE A 215 2.06 9.02 -12.80
CA ILE A 215 3.11 8.41 -11.98
C ILE A 215 4.22 7.94 -12.92
N ASN A 216 5.46 8.32 -12.60
CA ASN A 216 6.63 7.66 -13.15
C ASN A 216 6.83 6.34 -12.39
N TRP A 217 6.44 5.25 -13.04
CA TRP A 217 6.56 3.91 -12.46
C TRP A 217 8.00 3.37 -12.49
N GLN A 218 8.88 3.93 -13.33
CA GLN A 218 10.30 3.54 -13.35
C GLN A 218 10.96 3.88 -12.02
N LEU A 219 11.68 2.90 -11.47
CA LEU A 219 12.54 3.08 -10.31
C LEU A 219 14.00 3.18 -10.76
N ARG A 220 14.89 3.63 -9.88
CA ARG A 220 16.33 3.45 -10.13
C ARG A 220 16.62 1.96 -10.29
N LEU A 221 17.51 1.60 -11.20
CA LEU A 221 17.84 0.19 -11.42
C LEU A 221 18.58 -0.41 -10.24
N GLU A 222 19.39 0.41 -9.58
CA GLU A 222 20.20 0.08 -8.42
C GLU A 222 20.02 1.18 -7.35
N ILE A 223 20.26 0.82 -6.09
CA ILE A 223 20.30 1.76 -4.96
C ILE A 223 21.71 1.70 -4.39
N ASP A 224 22.34 2.87 -4.27
CA ASP A 224 23.61 3.01 -3.55
C ASP A 224 23.39 2.76 -2.06
N TYR A 225 24.24 1.92 -1.46
CA TYR A 225 24.20 1.55 -0.03
C TYR A 225 25.23 2.34 0.78
#